data_AF-A0A931LFT3-F1
#
_entry.id   AF-A0A931LFT3-F1
#
_cell.length_a   1.000
_cell.length_b   1.000
_cell.length_c   1.000
_cell.angle_alpha   90.00
_cell.angle_beta   90.00
_cell.angle_gamma   90.00
#
_symmetry.space_group_name_H-M   'P 1'
#
loop_
_entity.id
_entity.type
_entity.pdbx_description
1 polymer ?
#
loop_
_entity_poly.entity_id
_entity_poly.type
_entity_poly.pdbx_seq_one_letter_code
_entity_poly.pdbx_strand_id
1 'polypeptide(L)'
;MRDVFHRFAHRVSDRMGSPWAFFAAVAVIVAWAVTGPVFGYSDTWQLYINTGTTIATFLMVFLIQNTQNRDAKAIHLKLDELLRGVKGARTSLVHLEEWTDDELSQLADQFERLRHRIHRSPHGAKPPSDAVQNVRHQRPA
;
A
#
# COMPACT_ATOMS: atom_id res chain seq x y z
N MET A 1 -24.51 -2.90 -10.70
CA MET A 1 -24.49 -2.40 -9.30
C MET A 1 -23.08 -2.00 -8.83
N ARG A 2 -22.04 -2.84 -9.02
CA ARG A 2 -20.64 -2.50 -8.67
C ARG A 2 -20.14 -1.17 -9.26
N ASP A 3 -20.46 -0.85 -10.52
CA ASP A 3 -20.01 0.41 -11.15
C ASP A 3 -20.69 1.68 -10.63
N VAL A 4 -21.88 1.56 -10.05
CA VAL A 4 -22.61 2.70 -9.46
C VAL A 4 -22.06 2.97 -8.06
N PHE A 5 -21.85 1.91 -7.28
CA PHE A 5 -21.18 1.99 -5.98
C PHE A 5 -19.75 2.52 -6.12
N HIS A 6 -18.97 2.01 -7.09
CA HIS A 6 -17.61 2.51 -7.33
C HIS A 6 -17.59 3.99 -7.69
N ARG A 7 -18.47 4.45 -8.59
CA ARG A 7 -18.53 5.88 -8.95
C ARG A 7 -19.00 6.77 -7.80
N PHE A 8 -19.94 6.29 -6.99
CA PHE A 8 -20.40 6.99 -5.80
C PHE A 8 -19.30 7.06 -4.73
N ALA A 9 -18.69 5.93 -4.39
CA ALA A 9 -17.60 5.84 -3.41
C ALA A 9 -16.38 6.67 -3.81
N HIS A 10 -16.02 6.70 -5.10
CA HIS A 10 -14.91 7.53 -5.60
C HIS A 10 -15.24 9.01 -5.47
N ARG A 11 -16.44 9.42 -5.89
CA ARG A 11 -16.90 10.82 -5.83
C ARG A 11 -17.11 11.32 -4.39
N VAL A 12 -17.48 10.42 -3.48
CA VAL A 12 -17.57 10.72 -2.04
C VAL A 12 -16.17 10.81 -1.43
N SER A 13 -15.25 9.90 -1.76
CA SER A 13 -13.86 9.95 -1.27
C SER A 13 -13.12 11.20 -1.74
N ASP A 14 -13.21 11.53 -3.03
CA ASP A 14 -12.61 12.74 -3.61
C ASP A 14 -13.13 14.01 -2.93
N ARG A 15 -14.42 14.03 -2.57
CA ARG A 15 -15.02 15.18 -1.87
C ARG A 15 -14.68 15.20 -0.39
N MET A 16 -14.69 14.06 0.30
CA MET A 16 -14.34 13.97 1.73
C MET A 16 -12.86 14.31 2.00
N GLY A 17 -11.96 14.07 1.04
CA GLY A 17 -10.56 14.51 1.11
C GLY A 17 -10.32 15.97 0.74
N SER A 18 -11.33 16.69 0.23
CA SER A 18 -11.16 18.08 -0.21
C SER A 18 -11.18 19.07 0.95
N PRO A 19 -10.44 20.20 0.85
CA PRO A 19 -10.48 21.27 1.86
C PRO A 19 -11.91 21.78 2.16
N TRP A 20 -12.80 21.75 1.18
CA TRP A 20 -14.20 22.13 1.33
C TRP A 20 -14.99 21.22 2.27
N ALA A 21 -14.71 19.90 2.26
CA ALA A 21 -15.37 18.99 3.20
C ALA A 21 -14.93 19.23 4.64
N PHE A 22 -13.66 19.60 4.86
CA PHE A 22 -13.18 20.01 6.17
C PHE A 22 -13.94 21.25 6.69
N PHE A 23 -14.05 22.31 5.88
CA PHE A 23 -14.81 23.49 6.28
C PHE A 23 -16.29 23.20 6.52
N ALA A 24 -16.91 22.33 5.73
CA ALA A 24 -18.28 21.90 5.96
C ALA A 24 -18.44 21.13 7.29
N ALA A 25 -17.51 20.23 7.62
CA ALA A 25 -17.52 19.51 8.90
C ALA A 25 -17.34 20.47 10.10
N VAL A 26 -16.43 21.44 9.99
CA VAL A 26 -16.25 22.49 11.01
C VAL A 26 -17.52 23.31 11.16
N ALA A 27 -18.18 23.71 10.06
CA ALA A 27 -19.43 24.46 10.10
C ALA A 27 -20.55 23.67 10.81
N VAL A 28 -20.64 22.35 10.58
CA VAL A 28 -21.59 21.47 11.29
C VAL A 28 -21.31 21.45 12.79
N ILE A 29 -20.04 21.33 13.20
CA ILE A 29 -19.64 21.33 14.62
C ILE A 29 -19.97 22.69 15.27
N VAL A 30 -19.70 23.80 14.60
CA VAL A 30 -20.03 25.15 15.09
C VAL A 30 -21.54 25.33 15.21
N ALA A 31 -22.31 24.93 14.19
CA ALA A 31 -23.77 25.00 14.23
C ALA A 31 -24.34 24.18 15.39
N TRP A 32 -23.85 22.95 15.58
CA TRP A 32 -24.19 22.14 16.74
C TRP A 32 -23.89 22.88 18.04
N ALA A 33 -22.64 23.36 18.24
CA ALA A 33 -22.24 24.07 19.46
C ALA A 33 -23.10 25.30 19.76
N VAL A 34 -23.47 26.09 18.74
CA VAL A 34 -24.33 27.28 18.88
C VAL A 34 -25.77 26.91 19.24
N THR A 35 -26.26 25.73 18.83
CA THR A 35 -27.57 25.24 19.29
C THR A 35 -27.55 24.73 20.73
N GLY A 36 -26.37 24.43 21.30
CA GLY A 36 -26.21 23.91 22.67
C GLY A 36 -26.91 24.72 23.77
N PRO A 37 -26.73 26.05 23.84
CA PRO A 37 -27.40 26.91 24.83
C PRO A 37 -28.93 26.84 24.76
N VAL A 38 -29.52 26.68 23.57
CA VAL A 38 -30.97 26.56 23.38
C VAL A 38 -31.50 25.27 24.03
N PHE A 39 -30.71 24.19 23.96
CA PHE A 39 -31.05 22.88 24.53
C PHE A 39 -30.44 22.65 25.93
N GLY A 40 -29.89 23.70 26.56
CA GLY A 40 -29.26 23.60 27.88
C GLY A 40 -28.12 22.59 27.95
N TYR A 41 -27.43 22.32 26.83
CA TYR A 41 -26.40 21.28 26.72
C TYR A 41 -26.87 19.88 27.21
N SER A 42 -28.15 19.56 27.00
CA SER A 42 -28.77 18.30 27.45
C SER A 42 -28.09 17.04 26.91
N ASP A 43 -28.27 15.92 27.63
CA ASP A 43 -27.76 14.60 27.24
C ASP A 43 -28.24 14.17 25.85
N THR A 44 -29.50 14.48 25.51
CA THR A 44 -30.07 14.16 24.18
C THR A 44 -29.38 14.94 23.07
N TRP A 45 -29.04 16.22 23.31
CA TRP A 45 -28.33 17.06 22.34
C TRP A 45 -26.88 16.58 22.11
N GLN A 46 -26.20 16.13 23.16
CA GLN A 46 -24.87 15.50 23.04
C GLN A 46 -24.95 14.14 22.34
N LEU A 47 -25.98 13.35 22.63
CA LEU A 47 -26.20 12.03 22.05
C LEU A 47 -26.33 12.08 20.53
N TYR A 48 -27.02 13.09 19.97
CA TYR A 48 -27.18 13.21 18.52
C TYR A 48 -25.84 13.37 17.78
N ILE A 49 -24.96 14.26 18.25
CA ILE A 49 -23.67 14.44 17.57
C ILE A 49 -22.75 13.25 17.77
N ASN A 50 -22.76 12.64 18.95
CA ASN A 50 -21.92 11.48 19.26
C ASN A 50 -22.35 10.29 18.40
N THR A 51 -23.65 9.99 18.36
CA THR A 51 -24.22 8.90 17.55
C THR A 51 -23.95 9.14 16.06
N GLY A 52 -24.22 10.36 15.57
CA GLY A 52 -23.99 10.71 14.16
C GLY A 52 -22.53 10.58 13.74
N THR A 53 -21.61 11.11 14.55
CA THR A 53 -20.17 11.05 14.28
C THR A 53 -19.65 9.63 14.35
N THR A 54 -20.14 8.81 15.27
CA THR A 54 -19.76 7.39 15.37
C THR A 54 -20.16 6.62 14.12
N ILE A 55 -21.39 6.77 13.65
CA ILE A 55 -21.85 6.14 12.40
C ILE A 55 -21.03 6.64 11.21
N ALA A 56 -20.82 7.96 11.11
CA ALA A 56 -20.02 8.55 10.04
C ALA A 56 -18.58 8.02 10.04
N THR A 57 -17.97 7.88 11.22
CA THR A 57 -16.61 7.35 11.40
C THR A 57 -16.55 5.89 11.01
N PHE A 58 -17.53 5.08 11.43
CA PHE A 58 -17.61 3.67 11.05
C PHE A 58 -17.67 3.51 9.53
N LEU A 59 -18.51 4.29 8.85
CA LEU A 59 -18.58 4.32 7.39
C LEU A 59 -17.28 4.83 6.75
N MET A 60 -16.66 5.86 7.33
CA MET A 60 -15.39 6.42 6.87
C MET A 60 -14.28 5.37 6.90
N VAL A 61 -14.21 4.53 7.95
CA VAL A 61 -13.22 3.44 8.04
C VAL A 61 -13.37 2.48 6.87
N PHE A 62 -14.58 2.04 6.53
CA PHE A 62 -14.79 1.19 5.34
C PHE A 62 -14.44 1.91 4.04
N LEU A 63 -14.76 3.19 3.92
CA LEU A 63 -14.44 3.99 2.73
C LEU A 63 -12.93 4.14 2.53
N ILE A 64 -12.21 4.46 3.62
CA ILE A 64 -10.75 4.54 3.66
C ILE A 64 -10.15 3.18 3.31
N GLN A 65 -10.60 2.09 3.94
CA GLN A 65 -10.11 0.74 3.66
C GLN A 65 -10.34 0.34 2.20
N ASN A 66 -11.51 0.66 1.62
CA ASN A 66 -11.79 0.36 0.21
C ASN A 66 -10.89 1.15 -0.75
N THR A 67 -10.63 2.42 -0.44
CA THR A 67 -9.73 3.27 -1.24
C THR A 67 -8.28 2.79 -1.11
N GLN A 68 -7.83 2.53 0.11
CA GLN A 68 -6.49 2.02 0.40
C GLN A 68 -6.25 0.64 -0.23
N ASN A 69 -7.20 -0.28 -0.17
CA ASN A 69 -7.07 -1.61 -0.80
C ASN A 69 -6.89 -1.51 -2.32
N ARG A 70 -7.59 -0.57 -2.96
CA ARG A 70 -7.46 -0.33 -4.39
C ARG A 70 -6.13 0.35 -4.75
N ASP A 71 -5.70 1.32 -3.95
CA ASP A 71 -4.41 2.00 -4.15
C ASP A 71 -3.22 1.05 -3.96
N ALA A 72 -3.28 0.17 -2.95
CA ALA A 72 -2.30 -0.89 -2.75
C ALA A 72 -2.18 -1.78 -3.99
N LYS A 73 -3.31 -2.27 -4.52
CA LYS A 73 -3.31 -3.08 -5.75
C LYS A 73 -2.72 -2.34 -6.95
N ALA A 74 -2.99 -1.04 -7.08
CA ALA A 74 -2.41 -0.24 -8.16
C ALA A 74 -0.89 -0.05 -8.01
N ILE A 75 -0.38 0.02 -6.77
CA ILE A 75 1.06 0.06 -6.50
C ILE A 75 1.72 -1.26 -6.90
N HIS A 76 1.15 -2.41 -6.53
CA HIS A 76 1.66 -3.74 -6.93
C HIS A 76 1.81 -3.83 -8.46
N LEU A 77 0.74 -3.57 -9.21
CA LEU A 77 0.78 -3.63 -10.68
C LEU A 77 1.82 -2.70 -11.32
N LYS A 78 2.07 -1.52 -10.73
CA LYS A 78 3.11 -0.60 -11.22
C LYS A 78 4.51 -1.13 -10.94
N LEU A 79 4.74 -1.72 -9.76
CA LEU A 79 6.02 -2.35 -9.41
C LEU A 79 6.31 -3.55 -10.31
N ASP A 80 5.27 -4.32 -10.63
CA ASP A 80 5.35 -5.49 -11.51
C ASP A 80 5.82 -5.12 -12.91
N GLU A 81 5.24 -4.05 -13.47
CA GLU A 81 5.62 -3.52 -14.78
C GLU A 81 7.08 -3.02 -14.78
N LEU A 82 7.52 -2.33 -13.71
CA LEU A 82 8.90 -1.90 -13.56
C LEU A 82 9.87 -3.08 -13.48
N LEU A 83 9.56 -4.12 -12.68
CA LEU A 83 10.38 -5.32 -12.56
C LEU A 83 10.47 -6.09 -13.88
N ARG A 84 9.39 -6.10 -14.67
CA ARG A 84 9.37 -6.73 -16.00
C ARG A 84 10.25 -6.00 -17.01
N GLY A 85 10.38 -4.67 -16.89
CA GLY A 85 11.22 -3.83 -17.74
C GLY A 85 12.72 -3.86 -17.40
N VAL A 86 13.10 -4.30 -16.20
CA VAL A 86 14.51 -4.32 -15.75
C VAL A 86 15.20 -5.62 -16.19
N LYS A 87 16.15 -5.53 -17.13
CA LYS A 87 16.99 -6.67 -17.56
C LYS A 87 17.78 -7.24 -16.36
N GLY A 88 17.50 -8.49 -16.02
CA GLY A 88 18.16 -9.21 -14.92
C GLY A 88 17.41 -9.19 -13.58
N ALA A 89 16.26 -8.52 -13.49
CA ALA A 89 15.38 -8.64 -12.33
C ALA A 89 14.76 -10.05 -12.29
N ARG A 90 14.71 -10.67 -11.10
CA ARG A 90 14.00 -11.95 -10.90
C ARG A 90 12.50 -11.69 -11.00
N THR A 91 11.93 -11.86 -12.19
CA THR A 91 10.49 -11.72 -12.45
C THR A 91 9.64 -12.66 -11.57
N SER A 92 10.23 -13.70 -10.98
CA SER A 92 9.55 -14.53 -9.97
C SER A 92 9.11 -13.74 -8.73
N LEU A 93 9.73 -12.59 -8.41
CA LEU A 93 9.39 -11.78 -7.22
C LEU A 93 8.16 -10.87 -7.43
N VAL A 94 7.56 -10.89 -8.61
CA VAL A 94 6.50 -9.98 -9.06
C VAL A 94 5.13 -10.28 -8.41
N HIS A 95 4.96 -11.38 -7.68
CA HIS A 95 3.70 -11.69 -6.97
C HIS A 95 4.00 -12.21 -5.57
N LEU A 96 4.95 -11.57 -4.88
CA LEU A 96 5.42 -12.04 -3.58
C LEU A 96 4.29 -12.03 -2.53
N GLU A 97 3.29 -11.16 -2.69
CA GLU A 97 2.13 -11.07 -1.82
C GLU A 97 1.18 -12.27 -1.89
N GLU A 98 1.29 -13.10 -2.93
CA GLU A 98 0.49 -14.32 -3.10
C GLU A 98 1.21 -15.57 -2.58
N TRP A 99 2.47 -15.44 -2.15
CA TRP A 99 3.29 -16.56 -1.72
C TRP A 99 2.90 -17.04 -0.32
N THR A 100 3.08 -18.33 -0.08
CA THR A 100 2.94 -18.93 1.24
C THR A 100 4.07 -18.47 2.17
N ASP A 101 3.84 -18.49 3.49
CA ASP A 101 4.86 -18.16 4.49
C ASP A 101 6.13 -19.03 4.33
N ASP A 102 5.96 -20.30 3.95
CA ASP A 102 7.06 -21.23 3.66
C ASP A 102 7.89 -20.78 2.45
N GLU A 103 7.26 -20.29 1.38
CA GLU A 103 7.96 -19.75 0.21
C GLU A 103 8.68 -18.43 0.53
N LEU A 104 8.04 -17.57 1.35
CA LEU A 104 8.62 -16.32 1.83
C LEU A 104 9.86 -16.55 2.69
N SER A 105 9.82 -17.54 3.60
CA SER A 105 10.95 -17.91 4.45
C SER A 105 12.11 -18.49 3.64
N GLN A 106 11.84 -19.35 2.65
CA GLN A 106 12.87 -19.86 1.75
C GLN A 106 13.55 -18.75 0.95
N LEU A 107 12.80 -17.72 0.53
CA LEU A 107 13.36 -16.57 -0.15
C LEU A 107 14.23 -15.72 0.80
N ALA A 108 13.79 -15.49 2.03
CA ALA A 108 14.56 -14.81 3.06
C ALA A 108 15.90 -15.52 3.31
N ASP A 109 15.88 -16.85 3.45
CA ASP A 109 17.08 -17.67 3.62
C ASP A 109 18.03 -17.58 2.41
N GLN A 110 17.50 -17.45 1.18
CA GLN A 110 18.33 -17.25 -0.01
C GLN A 110 19.04 -15.89 0.04
N PHE A 111 18.35 -14.82 0.43
CA PHE A 111 18.94 -13.49 0.57
C PHE A 111 19.97 -13.43 1.69
N GLU A 112 19.72 -14.10 2.81
CA GLU A 112 20.66 -14.17 3.92
C GLU A 112 21.94 -14.94 3.53
N ARG A 113 21.80 -16.06 2.81
CA ARG A 113 22.93 -16.79 2.22
C ARG A 113 23.70 -15.97 1.19
N LEU A 114 23.03 -15.11 0.42
CA LEU A 114 23.69 -14.21 -0.52
C LEU A 114 24.44 -13.08 0.19
N ARG A 115 23.82 -12.45 1.20
CA ARG A 115 24.46 -11.44 2.05
C ARG A 115 25.70 -12.00 2.74
N HIS A 116 25.62 -13.21 3.28
CA HIS A 116 26.78 -13.89 3.88
C HIS A 116 27.90 -14.15 2.88
N ARG A 117 27.60 -14.53 1.63
CA ARG A 117 28.62 -14.70 0.58
C ARG A 117 29.29 -13.38 0.20
N ILE A 118 28.54 -12.28 0.15
CA ILE A 118 29.06 -10.95 -0.15
C ILE A 118 29.92 -10.45 1.02
N HIS A 119 29.50 -10.65 2.28
CA HIS A 119 30.29 -10.28 3.46
C HIS A 119 31.51 -11.18 3.71
N ARG A 120 31.47 -12.46 3.31
CA ARG A 120 32.64 -13.36 3.35
C ARG A 120 33.63 -13.15 2.21
N SER A 121 33.26 -12.42 1.16
CA SER A 121 34.20 -12.05 0.11
C SER A 121 35.08 -10.93 0.65
N PRO A 122 36.35 -11.21 1.04
CA PRO A 122 37.24 -10.16 1.47
C PRO A 122 37.45 -9.26 0.26
N HIS A 123 37.41 -7.96 0.49
CA HIS A 123 37.84 -6.93 -0.44
C HIS A 123 39.11 -7.39 -1.18
N GLY A 124 39.01 -7.84 -2.46
CA GLY A 124 40.17 -8.10 -3.30
C GLY A 124 40.34 -9.49 -3.96
N ALA A 125 39.41 -10.44 -3.88
CA ALA A 125 39.56 -11.70 -4.63
C ALA A 125 39.20 -11.51 -6.12
N LYS A 126 40.23 -11.32 -6.97
CA LYS A 126 40.13 -11.38 -8.44
C LYS A 126 39.38 -12.66 -8.86
N PRO A 127 38.49 -12.59 -9.87
CA PRO A 127 37.83 -13.79 -10.38
C PRO A 127 38.88 -14.81 -10.86
N PRO A 128 38.66 -16.12 -10.64
CA PRO A 128 39.58 -17.16 -11.10
C PRO A 128 39.81 -17.03 -12.61
N SER A 129 41.06 -16.84 -13.00
CA SER A 129 41.51 -16.64 -14.39
C SER A 129 41.18 -17.81 -15.32
N ASP A 130 40.82 -18.95 -14.74
CA ASP A 130 40.68 -20.22 -15.47
C ASP A 130 39.30 -20.36 -16.17
N ALA A 131 38.30 -19.59 -15.73
CA ALA A 131 36.96 -19.65 -16.32
C ALA A 131 36.84 -18.90 -17.66
N VAL A 132 37.73 -17.92 -17.92
CA VAL A 132 37.67 -17.10 -19.15
C VAL A 132 38.44 -17.75 -20.31
N GLN A 133 39.41 -18.62 -20.01
CA GLN A 133 40.24 -19.24 -21.05
C GLN A 133 39.59 -20.47 -21.71
N ASN A 134 38.70 -21.17 -20.98
CA ASN A 134 38.06 -22.38 -21.50
C ASN A 134 36.90 -22.09 -22.48
N VAL A 135 36.32 -20.88 -22.44
CA VAL A 135 35.24 -20.48 -23.37
C VAL A 135 35.78 -20.03 -24.74
N ARG A 136 37.06 -19.64 -24.84
CA ARG A 136 37.65 -19.23 -26.13
C ARG A 136 38.06 -20.38 -27.05
N HIS A 137 38.23 -21.60 -26.51
CA HIS A 137 38.68 -22.76 -27.30
C HIS A 137 37.55 -23.72 -27.76
N GLN A 138 36.28 -23.45 -27.43
CA GLN A 138 35.15 -24.32 -27.77
C GLN A 138 34.17 -23.75 -28.81
N ARG A 139 34.54 -22.75 -29.61
CA ARG A 139 33.73 -22.38 -30.80
C ARG A 139 34.17 -23.21 -32.02
N PRO A 140 33.37 -24.19 -32.48
CA PRO A 140 33.55 -24.76 -33.83
C PRO A 140 33.15 -23.71 -34.89
N ALA A 141 33.83 -23.81 -36.03
CA ALA A 141 33.65 -22.99 -37.23
C ALA A 141 32.32 -23.28 -37.95
#